data_AF-A0A1Y0VPJ9-F1
#
_entry.id   AF-A0A1Y0VPJ9-F1
#
_cell.length_a   1.000
_cell.length_b   1.000
_cell.length_c   1.000
_cell.angle_alpha   90.00
_cell.angle_beta   90.00
_cell.angle_gamma   90.00
#
_symmetry.space_group_name_H-M   'P 1'
#
loop_
_entity.id
_entity.type
_entity.pdbx_description
1 polymer ?
#
loop_
_entity_poly.entity_id
_entity_poly.type
_entity_poly.pdbx_seq_one_letter_code
_entity_poly.pdbx_strand_id
1 'polypeptide(L)'
;MSKRRRKNKQSTSIWLVLVIAILGTFFKGNDIHQFVSNLTSQGIPQTTKSVKSVEDTQLSQQTFKSGGTAYIYVNNNKSTLNPADWKKNQIIYGNLDRLNRTTQATGYLSRVNLVKSNTRTSQTWNPTGWHQKRLTINGKTTEIQNRGHLLAYSITGKFDQNGNFNAHELGSLDNPKI
;
A
#
# COMPACT_ATOMS: atom_id res chain seq x y z
N MET A 1 31.09 37.77 13.75
CA MET A 1 30.23 37.75 12.54
C MET A 1 31.04 37.23 11.35
N SER A 2 30.76 36.01 10.87
CA SER A 2 31.48 35.37 9.76
C SER A 2 30.53 35.12 8.59
N LYS A 3 30.78 35.73 7.44
CA LYS A 3 29.96 35.61 6.23
C LYS A 3 30.40 34.38 5.43
N ARG A 4 29.59 33.32 5.48
CA ARG A 4 29.75 32.07 4.72
C ARG A 4 29.38 32.30 3.25
N ARG A 5 30.36 32.27 2.33
CA ARG A 5 30.16 32.31 0.87
C ARG A 5 29.50 31.01 0.39
N ARG A 6 28.31 31.10 -0.23
CA ARG A 6 27.64 29.99 -0.94
C ARG A 6 28.27 29.81 -2.32
N LYS A 7 28.82 28.62 -2.62
CA LYS A 7 29.24 28.23 -3.97
C LYS A 7 28.02 27.69 -4.73
N ASN A 8 27.69 28.31 -5.86
CA ASN A 8 26.61 27.86 -6.75
C ASN A 8 27.06 26.59 -7.49
N LYS A 9 26.33 25.47 -7.29
CA LYS A 9 26.43 24.29 -8.15
C LYS A 9 25.76 24.63 -9.49
N GLN A 10 26.56 24.91 -10.51
CA GLN A 10 26.05 25.05 -11.87
C GLN A 10 25.64 23.68 -12.42
N SER A 11 24.46 23.69 -13.03
CA SER A 11 23.72 22.58 -13.59
C SER A 11 24.47 21.94 -14.77
N THR A 12 24.75 20.64 -14.67
CA THR A 12 25.31 19.79 -15.74
C THR A 12 24.32 19.56 -16.89
N SER A 13 23.14 20.17 -16.87
CA SER A 13 22.10 19.98 -17.88
C SER A 13 22.22 20.90 -19.10
N ILE A 14 23.10 21.91 -19.09
CA ILE A 14 23.23 22.87 -20.20
C ILE A 14 24.16 22.36 -21.31
N TRP A 15 25.21 21.60 -20.95
CA TRP A 15 26.15 21.06 -21.94
C TRP A 15 25.51 20.02 -22.87
N LEU A 16 24.56 19.23 -22.37
CA LEU A 16 23.90 18.18 -23.15
C LEU A 16 22.99 18.73 -24.26
N VAL A 17 22.37 19.90 -24.03
CA VAL A 17 21.50 20.57 -25.01
C VAL A 17 22.33 21.21 -26.13
N LEU A 18 23.52 21.75 -25.80
CA LEU A 18 24.41 22.38 -26.77
C LEU A 18 25.05 21.36 -27.73
N VAL A 19 25.37 20.15 -27.28
CA VAL A 19 25.91 19.09 -28.16
C VAL A 19 24.87 18.62 -29.18
N ILE A 20 23.59 18.51 -28.79
CA ILE A 20 22.50 18.12 -29.70
C ILE A 20 22.24 19.22 -30.74
N ALA A 21 22.32 20.49 -30.34
CA ALA A 21 22.12 21.63 -31.26
C ALA A 21 23.23 21.76 -32.32
N ILE A 22 24.48 21.40 -31.99
CA ILE A 22 25.61 21.45 -32.94
C ILE A 22 25.61 20.25 -33.89
N LEU A 23 25.13 19.08 -33.47
CA LEU A 23 24.97 17.91 -34.35
C LEU A 23 23.80 18.08 -35.35
N GLY A 24 22.79 18.89 -35.02
CA GLY A 24 21.63 19.16 -35.88
C GLY A 24 21.91 20.05 -37.10
N THR A 25 23.05 20.74 -37.16
CA THR A 25 23.38 21.64 -38.28
C THR A 25 24.10 20.97 -39.44
N PHE A 26 24.48 19.68 -39.30
CA PHE A 26 25.21 18.92 -40.33
C PHE A 26 24.41 17.80 -40.99
N PHE A 27 23.15 17.54 -40.60
CA PHE A 27 22.31 16.49 -41.17
C PHE A 27 20.98 17.05 -41.69
N LYS A 28 20.68 16.84 -42.98
CA LYS A 28 19.41 17.23 -43.60
C LYS A 28 18.28 16.37 -42.99
N GLY A 29 17.12 16.99 -42.76
CA GLY A 29 16.07 16.54 -41.83
C GLY A 29 15.50 15.10 -41.96
N ASN A 30 15.82 14.36 -43.02
CA ASN A 30 15.41 12.96 -43.16
C ASN A 30 16.35 11.95 -42.46
N ASP A 31 17.62 12.30 -42.24
CA ASP A 31 18.62 11.39 -41.67
C ASP A 31 18.57 11.33 -40.13
N ILE A 32 18.07 12.41 -39.51
CA ILE A 32 17.95 12.53 -38.05
C ILE A 32 16.86 11.58 -37.52
N HIS A 33 15.77 11.39 -38.25
CA HIS A 33 14.70 10.47 -37.84
C HIS A 33 15.18 9.01 -37.79
N GLN A 34 16.05 8.61 -38.72
CA GLN A 34 16.64 7.27 -38.75
C GLN A 34 17.70 7.09 -37.66
N PHE A 35 18.56 8.09 -37.44
CA PHE A 35 19.58 8.05 -36.39
C PHE A 35 18.98 8.02 -34.98
N VAL A 36 17.96 8.85 -34.71
CA VAL A 36 17.26 8.87 -33.42
C VAL A 36 16.51 7.55 -33.18
N SER A 37 15.88 6.97 -34.22
CA SER A 37 15.21 5.67 -34.10
C SER A 37 16.19 4.54 -33.78
N ASN A 38 17.37 4.52 -34.42
CA ASN A 38 18.39 3.51 -34.17
C ASN A 38 19.09 3.69 -32.81
N LEU A 39 19.24 4.92 -32.32
CA LEU A 39 19.79 5.18 -30.98
C LEU A 39 18.79 4.81 -29.86
N THR A 40 17.48 4.87 -30.13
CA THR A 40 16.45 4.35 -29.22
C THR A 40 16.30 2.82 -29.26
N SER A 41 16.87 2.15 -30.27
CA SER A 41 16.80 0.68 -30.43
C SER A 41 18.04 -0.07 -29.94
N GLN A 42 19.08 0.62 -29.45
CA GLN A 42 20.25 -0.02 -28.82
C GLN A 42 20.19 0.16 -27.31
N GLY A 43 19.97 -0.97 -26.63
CA GLY A 43 19.53 -1.03 -25.26
C GLY A 43 20.53 -0.50 -24.25
N ILE A 44 20.06 0.42 -23.42
CA ILE A 44 20.51 0.49 -22.04
C ILE A 44 20.03 -0.82 -21.40
N PRO A 45 20.90 -1.63 -20.78
CA PRO A 45 20.46 -2.73 -19.94
C PRO A 45 19.77 -2.13 -18.71
N GLN A 46 18.50 -1.76 -18.87
CA GLN A 46 17.60 -1.80 -17.74
C GLN A 46 17.54 -3.27 -17.37
N THR A 47 18.14 -3.61 -16.23
CA THR A 47 17.60 -4.68 -15.40
C THR A 47 16.17 -4.28 -15.05
N THR A 48 15.25 -4.37 -16.00
CA THR A 48 13.85 -4.57 -15.74
C THR A 48 13.80 -5.90 -15.03
N LYS A 49 13.81 -5.86 -13.69
CA LYS A 49 13.13 -6.90 -12.95
C LYS A 49 11.74 -6.93 -13.58
N SER A 50 11.50 -7.95 -14.41
CA SER A 50 10.19 -8.23 -14.97
C SER A 50 9.30 -8.50 -13.77
N VAL A 51 8.67 -7.45 -13.25
CA VAL A 51 7.75 -7.61 -12.15
C VAL A 51 6.42 -7.99 -12.77
N LYS A 52 6.05 -9.24 -12.54
CA LYS A 52 4.75 -9.76 -12.94
C LYS A 52 3.70 -9.17 -12.02
N SER A 53 2.64 -8.61 -12.60
CA SER A 53 1.34 -8.52 -11.92
C SER A 53 0.96 -9.94 -11.48
N VAL A 54 0.51 -10.09 -10.23
CA VAL A 54 0.21 -11.40 -9.63
C VAL A 54 -1.30 -11.51 -9.48
N GLU A 55 -1.89 -12.51 -10.11
CA GLU A 55 -3.32 -12.82 -9.99
C GLU A 55 -3.63 -13.44 -8.62
N ASP A 56 -4.85 -13.30 -8.11
CA ASP A 56 -5.26 -13.84 -6.81
C ASP A 56 -5.02 -15.35 -6.68
N THR A 57 -5.15 -16.10 -7.78
CA THR A 57 -4.88 -17.54 -7.86
C THR A 57 -3.40 -17.88 -7.66
N GLN A 58 -2.49 -16.97 -7.98
CA GLN A 58 -1.06 -17.14 -7.73
C GLN A 58 -0.68 -16.77 -6.30
N LEU A 59 -1.38 -15.79 -5.71
CA LEU A 59 -1.21 -15.41 -4.31
C LEU A 59 -1.69 -16.53 -3.37
N SER A 60 -2.79 -17.19 -3.70
CA SER A 60 -3.36 -18.28 -2.87
C SER A 60 -2.47 -19.53 -2.81
N GLN A 61 -1.56 -19.70 -3.77
CA GLN A 61 -0.60 -20.80 -3.80
C GLN A 61 0.69 -20.51 -3.01
N GLN A 62 0.85 -19.28 -2.50
CA GLN A 62 2.06 -18.93 -1.74
C GLN A 62 2.10 -19.66 -0.40
N THR A 63 3.30 -20.12 -0.02
CA THR A 63 3.54 -20.78 1.27
C THR A 63 4.63 -20.03 2.04
N PHE A 64 4.25 -19.43 3.15
CA PHE A 64 5.19 -18.77 4.06
C PHE A 64 5.92 -19.81 4.93
N LYS A 65 7.23 -19.64 5.09
CA LYS A 65 8.08 -20.51 5.92
C LYS A 65 8.52 -19.77 7.18
N SER A 66 8.58 -20.49 8.30
CA SER A 66 9.10 -19.96 9.57
C SER A 66 10.52 -19.41 9.39
N GLY A 67 10.80 -18.26 10.01
CA GLY A 67 12.08 -17.55 9.86
C GLY A 67 12.24 -16.77 8.55
N GLY A 68 11.30 -16.90 7.60
CA GLY A 68 11.27 -16.11 6.38
C GLY A 68 10.59 -14.75 6.55
N THR A 69 10.57 -13.95 5.48
CA THR A 69 9.84 -12.68 5.43
C THR A 69 8.33 -12.92 5.53
N ALA A 70 7.66 -12.17 6.40
CA ALA A 70 6.22 -12.31 6.67
C ALA A 70 5.33 -11.53 5.69
N TYR A 71 5.89 -10.99 4.60
CA TYR A 71 5.17 -10.21 3.60
C TYR A 71 5.76 -10.43 2.21
N ILE A 72 4.97 -10.11 1.20
CA ILE A 72 5.40 -10.06 -0.21
C ILE A 72 4.93 -8.74 -0.83
N TYR A 73 5.66 -8.24 -1.81
CA TYR A 73 5.18 -7.11 -2.62
C TYR A 73 4.26 -7.63 -3.71
N VAL A 74 3.05 -7.10 -3.76
CA VAL A 74 2.07 -7.38 -4.82
C VAL A 74 2.06 -6.21 -5.81
N ASN A 75 1.91 -6.50 -7.10
CA ASN A 75 1.78 -5.50 -8.16
C ASN A 75 2.81 -4.37 -8.06
N ASN A 76 4.11 -4.68 -7.91
CA ASN A 76 5.16 -3.66 -7.77
C ASN A 76 4.99 -2.68 -6.60
N ASN A 77 4.27 -3.05 -5.55
CA ASN A 77 3.87 -2.12 -4.48
C ASN A 77 3.03 -0.94 -5.03
N LYS A 78 2.29 -1.16 -6.11
CA LYS A 78 1.35 -0.21 -6.72
C LYS A 78 -0.07 -0.72 -6.51
N SER A 79 -0.86 0.05 -5.78
CA SER A 79 -2.27 -0.28 -5.57
C SER A 79 -3.08 -0.05 -6.86
N THR A 80 -4.13 -0.83 -7.05
CA THR A 80 -5.17 -0.61 -8.07
C THR A 80 -6.33 0.23 -7.54
N LEU A 81 -6.31 0.63 -6.25
CA LEU A 81 -7.30 1.55 -5.69
C LEU A 81 -7.30 2.87 -6.46
N ASN A 82 -8.49 3.33 -6.85
CA ASN A 82 -8.68 4.60 -7.52
C ASN A 82 -9.05 5.70 -6.50
N PRO A 83 -8.17 6.67 -6.21
CA PRO A 83 -8.49 7.74 -5.26
C PRO A 83 -9.69 8.59 -5.67
N ALA A 84 -10.04 8.64 -6.96
CA ALA A 84 -11.19 9.40 -7.44
C ALA A 84 -12.53 8.82 -6.96
N ASP A 85 -12.56 7.55 -6.54
CA ASP A 85 -13.75 6.91 -5.96
C ASP A 85 -14.07 7.42 -4.55
N TRP A 86 -13.11 8.09 -3.91
CA TRP A 86 -13.30 8.69 -2.60
C TRP A 86 -14.20 9.92 -2.67
N LYS A 87 -15.49 9.73 -2.38
CA LYS A 87 -16.48 10.82 -2.29
C LYS A 87 -16.78 11.25 -0.86
N LYS A 88 -16.74 10.30 0.07
CA LYS A 88 -16.99 10.50 1.50
C LYS A 88 -16.18 9.49 2.31
N ASN A 89 -15.97 9.80 3.58
CA ASN A 89 -15.41 8.83 4.51
C ASN A 89 -16.42 7.71 4.72
N GLN A 90 -16.01 6.48 4.43
CA GLN A 90 -16.81 5.27 4.61
C GLN A 90 -15.90 4.05 4.64
N ILE A 91 -16.42 2.95 5.16
CA ILE A 91 -15.82 1.63 4.99
C ILE A 91 -16.80 0.79 4.17
N ILE A 92 -16.32 0.22 3.07
CA ILE A 92 -17.07 -0.73 2.25
C ILE A 92 -16.59 -2.12 2.64
N TYR A 93 -17.42 -2.86 3.38
CA TYR A 93 -17.17 -4.26 3.68
C TYR A 93 -17.61 -5.14 2.52
N GLY A 94 -16.83 -6.17 2.24
CA GLY A 94 -17.25 -7.28 1.40
C GLY A 94 -18.26 -8.16 2.13
N ASN A 95 -19.06 -8.89 1.36
CA ASN A 95 -19.92 -9.93 1.92
C ASN A 95 -19.07 -11.00 2.60
N LEU A 96 -19.58 -11.56 3.69
CA LEU A 96 -18.99 -12.76 4.27
C LEU A 96 -19.04 -13.90 3.24
N ASP A 97 -18.04 -14.77 3.27
CA ASP A 97 -18.08 -15.97 2.45
C ASP A 97 -19.07 -17.01 3.02
N ARG A 98 -19.22 -18.14 2.31
CA ARG A 98 -20.15 -19.22 2.72
C ARG A 98 -19.87 -19.83 4.11
N LEU A 99 -18.71 -19.55 4.69
CA LEU A 99 -18.32 -20.01 6.02
C LEU A 99 -18.42 -18.88 7.05
N ASN A 100 -19.06 -17.76 6.72
CA ASN A 100 -19.12 -16.55 7.54
C ASN A 100 -17.72 -15.96 7.85
N ARG A 101 -16.76 -16.07 6.93
CA ARG A 101 -15.44 -15.44 7.07
C ARG A 101 -15.41 -14.10 6.39
N THR A 102 -14.62 -13.18 6.92
CA THR A 102 -14.38 -11.86 6.31
C THR A 102 -13.64 -12.01 4.99
N THR A 103 -13.96 -11.16 4.01
CA THR A 103 -13.38 -11.21 2.65
C THR A 103 -12.51 -9.97 2.39
N GLN A 104 -13.14 -8.83 2.16
CA GLN A 104 -12.49 -7.55 1.87
C GLN A 104 -13.05 -6.42 2.73
N ALA A 105 -12.24 -5.39 2.95
CA ALA A 105 -12.68 -4.13 3.54
C ALA A 105 -11.93 -2.98 2.87
N THR A 106 -12.66 -2.01 2.31
CA THR A 106 -12.08 -0.81 1.69
C THR A 106 -12.41 0.40 2.54
N GLY A 107 -11.40 0.98 3.18
CA GLY A 107 -11.55 2.18 4.01
C GLY A 107 -11.19 3.45 3.26
N TYR A 108 -12.10 4.43 3.26
CA TYR A 108 -11.87 5.79 2.82
C TYR A 108 -11.61 6.66 4.04
N LEU A 109 -10.34 6.81 4.39
CA LEU A 109 -9.91 7.28 5.71
C LEU A 109 -9.23 8.64 5.63
N SER A 110 -9.63 9.59 6.48
CA SER A 110 -8.90 10.84 6.66
C SER A 110 -8.48 11.05 8.11
N ARG A 111 -7.76 12.15 8.39
CA ARG A 111 -7.26 12.47 9.73
C ARG A 111 -8.35 12.47 10.81
N VAL A 112 -9.59 12.77 10.44
CA VAL A 112 -10.71 12.79 11.40
C VAL A 112 -11.04 11.42 11.99
N ASN A 113 -10.62 10.34 11.33
CA ASN A 113 -10.85 8.95 11.75
C ASN A 113 -9.78 8.42 12.70
N LEU A 114 -8.73 9.20 12.96
CA LEU A 114 -7.68 8.79 13.90
C LEU A 114 -8.22 8.84 15.33
N VAL A 115 -8.08 7.73 16.04
CA VAL A 115 -8.42 7.58 17.45
C VAL A 115 -7.30 6.89 18.21
N LYS A 116 -7.22 7.13 19.51
CA LYS A 116 -6.24 6.46 20.37
C LYS A 116 -6.76 5.08 20.74
N SER A 117 -5.90 4.06 20.71
CA SER A 117 -6.33 2.69 21.04
C SER A 117 -6.90 2.52 22.46
N ASN A 118 -6.62 3.45 23.38
CA ASN A 118 -7.18 3.42 24.74
C ASN A 118 -8.66 3.82 24.82
N THR A 119 -9.27 4.32 23.74
CA THR A 119 -10.73 4.56 23.67
C THR A 119 -11.51 3.30 23.30
N ARG A 120 -10.81 2.21 22.99
CA ARG A 120 -11.40 0.92 22.62
C ARG A 120 -12.03 0.26 23.85
N THR A 121 -13.26 -0.21 23.70
CA THR A 121 -13.95 -1.01 24.72
C THR A 121 -13.60 -2.50 24.59
N SER A 122 -13.94 -3.28 25.62
CA SER A 122 -13.76 -4.73 25.58
C SER A 122 -14.61 -5.36 24.48
N GLN A 123 -14.05 -6.34 23.76
CA GLN A 123 -14.77 -7.09 22.75
C GLN A 123 -15.48 -8.30 23.36
N THR A 124 -16.74 -8.48 23.00
CA THR A 124 -17.59 -9.58 23.52
C THR A 124 -17.87 -10.67 22.50
N TRP A 125 -17.51 -10.46 21.22
CA TRP A 125 -17.76 -11.38 20.12
C TRP A 125 -16.53 -12.19 19.72
N ASN A 126 -16.75 -13.36 19.12
CA ASN A 126 -15.70 -14.26 18.63
C ASN A 126 -15.85 -14.54 17.13
N PRO A 127 -14.78 -14.42 16.32
CA PRO A 127 -14.85 -14.69 14.90
C PRO A 127 -15.07 -16.16 14.55
N THR A 128 -15.49 -16.40 13.31
CA THR A 128 -15.58 -17.74 12.74
C THR A 128 -14.29 -18.53 12.96
N GLY A 129 -14.41 -19.73 13.54
CA GLY A 129 -13.28 -20.60 13.85
C GLY A 129 -12.50 -20.23 15.11
N TRP A 130 -13.03 -19.34 15.96
CA TRP A 130 -12.39 -18.97 17.22
C TRP A 130 -12.34 -20.14 18.22
N HIS A 131 -11.13 -20.61 18.50
CA HIS A 131 -10.84 -21.66 19.47
C HIS A 131 -9.60 -21.29 20.27
N GLN A 132 -9.81 -20.47 21.31
CA GLN A 132 -8.72 -19.95 22.13
C GLN A 132 -8.15 -21.00 23.09
N LYS A 133 -6.83 -20.98 23.27
CA LYS A 133 -6.12 -21.72 24.32
C LYS A 133 -5.13 -20.80 25.02
N ARG A 134 -5.05 -20.91 26.34
CA ARG A 134 -3.98 -20.28 27.13
C ARG A 134 -2.87 -21.29 27.34
N LEU A 135 -1.64 -20.89 27.02
CA LEU A 135 -0.43 -21.69 27.21
C LEU A 135 0.51 -20.96 28.15
N THR A 136 1.13 -21.67 29.07
CA THR A 136 2.22 -21.14 29.89
C THR A 136 3.55 -21.53 29.26
N ILE A 137 4.30 -20.54 28.78
CA ILE A 137 5.62 -20.74 28.17
C ILE A 137 6.61 -19.90 28.98
N ASN A 138 7.63 -20.55 29.55
CA ASN A 138 8.66 -19.90 30.38
C ASN A 138 8.05 -19.05 31.52
N GLY A 139 7.02 -19.58 32.19
CA GLY A 139 6.31 -18.89 33.29
C GLY A 139 5.34 -17.78 32.85
N LYS A 140 5.24 -17.47 31.56
CA LYS A 140 4.30 -16.48 31.03
C LYS A 140 3.09 -17.14 30.38
N THR A 141 1.90 -16.84 30.89
CA THR A 141 0.63 -17.21 30.25
C THR A 141 0.41 -16.37 29.00
N THR A 142 0.24 -17.02 27.86
CA THR A 142 0.02 -16.40 26.55
C THR A 142 -1.19 -17.03 25.88
N GLU A 143 -1.98 -16.21 25.21
CA GLU A 143 -3.07 -16.65 24.35
C GLU A 143 -2.56 -16.94 22.93
N ILE A 144 -3.04 -18.01 22.31
CA ILE A 144 -2.55 -18.44 20.99
C ILE A 144 -3.19 -17.69 19.82
N GLN A 145 -4.34 -17.06 20.06
CA GLN A 145 -5.10 -16.34 19.03
C GLN A 145 -5.40 -14.91 19.50
N ASN A 146 -5.37 -13.98 18.56
CA ASN A 146 -5.83 -12.61 18.76
C ASN A 146 -6.96 -12.33 17.77
N ARG A 147 -7.87 -11.41 18.12
CA ARG A 147 -8.87 -10.90 17.17
C ARG A 147 -8.18 -9.91 16.21
N GLY A 148 -7.81 -10.40 15.04
CA GLY A 148 -7.19 -9.58 13.99
C GLY A 148 -8.24 -8.71 13.28
N HIS A 149 -7.90 -7.45 13.05
CA HIS A 149 -8.74 -6.53 12.28
C HIS A 149 -8.23 -6.40 10.85
N LEU A 150 -9.14 -6.39 9.86
CA LEU A 150 -8.80 -6.01 8.49
C LEU A 150 -8.42 -4.52 8.37
N LEU A 151 -9.05 -3.65 9.18
CA LEU A 151 -8.73 -2.23 9.30
C LEU A 151 -8.44 -1.89 10.77
N ALA A 152 -7.27 -1.34 11.09
CA ALA A 152 -6.93 -1.10 12.50
C ALA A 152 -7.91 -0.13 13.19
N TYR A 153 -8.29 -0.42 14.45
CA TYR A 153 -9.20 0.43 15.23
C TYR A 153 -8.75 1.91 15.27
N SER A 154 -7.44 2.14 15.39
CA SER A 154 -6.85 3.48 15.48
C SER A 154 -7.07 4.36 14.25
N ILE A 155 -7.46 3.78 13.11
CA ILE A 155 -7.73 4.51 11.86
C ILE A 155 -9.20 4.41 11.43
N THR A 156 -10.06 3.75 12.21
CA THR A 156 -11.48 3.55 11.91
C THR A 156 -12.41 4.26 12.90
N GLY A 157 -11.91 5.24 13.64
CA GLY A 157 -12.73 6.08 14.50
C GLY A 157 -13.82 6.79 13.72
N LYS A 158 -14.96 7.07 14.38
CA LYS A 158 -16.12 7.73 13.78
C LYS A 158 -16.75 6.96 12.63
N PHE A 159 -16.57 5.65 12.57
CA PHE A 159 -17.36 4.76 11.74
C PHE A 159 -18.24 3.88 12.61
N ASP A 160 -19.50 3.71 12.21
CA ASP A 160 -20.39 2.71 12.80
C ASP A 160 -20.00 1.28 12.34
N GLN A 161 -20.69 0.27 12.87
CA GLN A 161 -20.50 -1.13 12.50
C GLN A 161 -20.75 -1.43 11.01
N ASN A 162 -21.52 -0.59 10.32
CA ASN A 162 -21.83 -0.72 8.90
C ASN A 162 -20.83 0.03 8.00
N GLY A 163 -19.88 0.76 8.59
CA GLY A 163 -18.88 1.53 7.87
C GLY A 163 -19.35 2.94 7.48
N ASN A 164 -20.47 3.43 8.01
CA ASN A 164 -20.90 4.80 7.80
C ASN A 164 -20.20 5.74 8.75
N PHE A 165 -19.84 6.93 8.25
CA PHE A 165 -19.28 7.97 9.11
C PHE A 165 -20.33 8.50 10.09
N ASN A 166 -20.01 8.48 11.37
CA ASN A 166 -20.77 9.08 12.46
C ASN A 166 -19.79 9.63 13.51
N ALA A 167 -19.85 10.94 13.76
CA ALA A 167 -18.91 11.62 14.64
C ALA A 167 -18.96 11.16 16.10
N HIS A 168 -20.05 10.53 16.53
CA HIS A 168 -20.24 10.03 17.89
C HIS A 168 -19.76 8.58 18.09
N GLU A 169 -19.36 7.90 17.02
CA GLU A 169 -18.88 6.53 17.10
C GLU A 169 -17.41 6.47 17.53
N LEU A 170 -17.11 5.54 18.43
CA LEU A 170 -15.74 5.24 18.85
C LEU A 170 -14.93 4.59 17.73
N GLY A 171 -15.61 4.05 16.71
CA GLY A 171 -15.02 3.39 15.55
C GLY A 171 -15.44 1.94 15.41
N SER A 172 -15.13 1.33 14.26
CA SER A 172 -15.43 -0.08 13.99
C SER A 172 -14.61 -1.00 14.92
N LEU A 173 -15.27 -1.52 15.96
CA LEU A 173 -14.66 -2.38 16.99
C LEU A 173 -14.42 -3.81 16.51
N ASP A 174 -15.27 -4.34 15.66
CA ASP A 174 -15.23 -5.77 15.29
C ASP A 174 -14.89 -6.01 13.81
N ASN A 175 -15.06 -5.03 12.91
CA ASN A 175 -14.70 -5.10 11.47
C ASN A 175 -15.20 -6.34 10.71
N PRO A 176 -16.46 -6.72 10.87
CA PRO A 176 -17.30 -6.86 9.67
C PRO A 176 -18.75 -6.42 9.87
N LYS A 177 -19.50 -6.35 8.76
CA LYS A 177 -20.96 -6.37 8.77
C LYS A 177 -21.40 -7.79 9.15
N ILE A 178 -21.92 -7.96 10.36
CA ILE A 178 -22.53 -9.21 10.85
C ILE A 178 -23.92 -9.36 10.24
#